data_AF-A0A2Z3V8J6-F1
#
_entry.id   AF-A0A2Z3V8J6-F1
#
_cell.length_a   1.000
_cell.length_b   1.000
_cell.length_c   1.000
_cell.angle_alpha   90.00
_cell.angle_beta   90.00
_cell.angle_gamma   90.00
#
_symmetry.space_group_name_H-M   'P 1'
#
loop_
_entity.id
_entity.type
_entity.pdbx_description
1 polymer ?
#
loop_
_entity_poly.entity_id
_entity_poly.type
_entity_poly.pdbx_seq_one_letter_code
_entity_poly.pdbx_strand_id
1 'polypeptide(L)' 'MMMIRETIPDLTGDLPVWARNLTYRLACLQRPDDAELLRAASHDLYFHGPDWDDSAEELRRRADELDSAS' A
#
# COMPACT_ATOMS: atom_id res chain seq x y z
N MET A 1 -21.10 -7.75 -4.03
CA MET A 1 -20.05 -7.47 -3.03
C MET A 1 -19.16 -6.42 -3.63
N MET A 2 -19.23 -5.17 -3.15
CA MET A 2 -18.50 -4.05 -3.75
C MET A 2 -17.02 -4.17 -3.34
N MET A 3 -16.15 -4.34 -4.34
CA MET A 3 -14.71 -4.47 -4.14
C MET A 3 -14.13 -3.09 -3.84
N ILE A 4 -13.24 -3.01 -2.86
CA ILE A 4 -12.58 -1.74 -2.43
C ILE A 4 -11.91 -1.00 -3.60
N ARG A 5 -11.62 -1.70 -4.71
CA ARG A 5 -11.12 -1.15 -5.96
C ARG A 5 -12.02 -0.08 -6.60
N GLU A 6 -13.34 -0.08 -6.34
CA GLU A 6 -14.25 0.96 -6.86
C GLU A 6 -14.45 2.15 -5.90
N THR A 7 -13.86 2.13 -4.70
CA THR A 7 -14.20 3.09 -3.63
C THR A 7 -13.02 3.77 -2.98
N ILE A 8 -11.81 3.62 -3.52
CA ILE A 8 -10.71 4.53 -3.17
C ILE A 8 -10.61 5.52 -4.34
N PRO A 9 -11.38 6.63 -4.33
CA PRO A 9 -11.04 7.76 -5.17
C PRO A 9 -9.61 8.19 -4.88
N ASP A 10 -9.03 9.01 -5.75
CA ASP A 10 -7.73 9.65 -5.50
C ASP A 10 -7.82 10.53 -4.23
N LEU A 11 -7.70 9.87 -3.07
CA LEU A 11 -7.83 10.42 -1.72
C LEU A 11 -6.45 10.78 -1.16
N THR A 12 -5.47 10.95 -2.05
CA THR A 12 -4.11 11.38 -1.75
C THR A 12 -4.13 12.87 -1.34
N GLY A 13 -4.78 13.16 -0.22
CA GLY A 13 -4.92 14.51 0.34
C GLY A 13 -6.04 14.66 1.37
N ASP A 14 -7.15 13.94 1.20
CA ASP A 14 -8.38 14.17 1.99
C ASP A 14 -8.52 13.27 3.23
N LEU A 15 -7.76 12.18 3.30
CA LEU A 15 -7.79 11.27 4.44
C LEU A 15 -6.69 11.59 5.47
N PRO A 16 -7.00 11.55 6.78
CA PRO A 16 -5.98 11.53 7.81
C PRO A 16 -4.97 10.40 7.57
N VAL A 17 -3.71 10.65 7.93
CA VAL A 17 -2.58 9.70 7.83
C VAL A 17 -2.96 8.28 8.28
N TRP A 18 -3.60 8.16 9.44
CA TRP A 18 -4.01 6.87 10.01
C TRP A 18 -5.01 6.12 9.12
N ALA A 19 -5.94 6.84 8.47
CA ALA A 19 -6.98 6.24 7.66
C ALA A 19 -6.42 5.74 6.32
N ARG A 20 -5.50 6.51 5.72
CA ARG A 20 -4.81 6.11 4.48
C ARG A 20 -3.92 4.89 4.70
N ASN A 21 -3.16 4.88 5.79
CA ASN A 21 -2.35 3.76 6.20
C ASN A 21 -3.19 2.48 6.42
N LEU A 22 -4.30 2.59 7.16
CA LEU A 22 -5.22 1.48 7.37
C LEU A 22 -5.78 0.96 6.04
N THR A 23 -6.17 1.87 5.15
CA THR A 23 -6.71 1.53 3.83
C THR A 23 -5.70 0.75 2.99
N TYR A 24 -4.44 1.20 2.91
CA TYR A 24 -3.39 0.47 2.20
C TYR A 24 -3.14 -0.92 2.80
N ARG A 25 -3.10 -1.04 4.12
CA ARG A 25 -2.92 -2.34 4.80
C ARG A 25 -4.06 -3.31 4.49
N LEU A 26 -5.31 -2.85 4.56
CA LEU A 26 -6.47 -3.66 4.21
C LEU A 26 -6.45 -4.08 2.74
N ALA A 27 -6.05 -3.18 1.84
CA ALA A 27 -5.94 -3.48 0.43
C ALA A 27 -4.84 -4.54 0.17
N CYS A 28 -3.67 -4.42 0.82
CA CYS A 28 -2.56 -5.37 0.69
C CYS A 28 -2.94 -6.76 1.20
N LEU A 29 -3.77 -6.86 2.26
CA LEU A 29 -4.29 -8.15 2.75
C LEU A 29 -5.26 -8.80 1.76
N GLN A 30 -6.04 -7.99 1.03
CA GLN A 30 -6.99 -8.50 0.03
C GLN A 30 -6.33 -8.87 -1.30
N ARG A 31 -5.21 -8.22 -1.64
CA ARG A 31 -4.48 -8.40 -2.89
C ARG A 31 -2.98 -8.54 -2.60
N PRO A 32 -2.55 -9.66 -2.01
CA PRO A 32 -1.17 -9.84 -1.58
C PRO A 32 -0.16 -9.92 -2.73
N ASP A 33 -0.63 -10.22 -3.95
CA ASP A 33 0.18 -10.41 -5.16
C ASP A 33 0.07 -9.23 -6.15
N ASP A 34 -0.52 -8.11 -5.73
CA ASP A 34 -0.65 -6.89 -6.54
C ASP A 34 0.57 -5.99 -6.31
N ALA A 35 1.61 -6.15 -7.16
CA ALA A 35 2.88 -5.46 -7.01
C ALA A 35 2.75 -3.92 -7.07
N GLU A 36 1.84 -3.40 -7.89
CA GLU A 36 1.57 -1.96 -7.99
C GLU A 36 1.00 -1.41 -6.67
N LEU A 37 0.05 -2.12 -6.08
CA LEU A 37 -0.51 -1.78 -4.77
C LEU A 37 0.55 -1.79 -3.66
N LEU A 38 1.41 -2.82 -3.62
CA LEU A 38 2.47 -2.93 -2.63
C LEU A 38 3.47 -1.75 -2.73
N ARG A 39 3.82 -1.31 -3.95
CA ARG A 39 4.66 -0.12 -4.15
C ARG A 39 3.98 1.17 -3.71
N ALA A 40 2.71 1.35 -4.05
CA ALA A 40 1.95 2.52 -3.63
C ALA A 40 1.85 2.60 -2.10
N ALA A 41 1.61 1.48 -1.43
CA ALA A 41 1.59 1.39 0.03
C ALA A 41 2.97 1.68 0.65
N SER A 42 4.04 1.12 0.09
CA SER A 42 5.43 1.39 0.52
C SER A 42 5.75 2.89 0.43
N HIS A 43 5.44 3.51 -0.70
CA HIS A 43 5.68 4.93 -0.92
C HIS A 43 4.92 5.81 0.09
N ASP A 44 3.66 5.47 0.38
CA ASP A 44 2.88 6.20 1.39
C ASP A 44 3.53 6.14 2.78
N LEU A 45 4.06 4.97 3.17
CA LEU A 45 4.71 4.81 4.48
C LEU A 45 5.94 5.70 4.64
N TYR A 46 6.79 5.83 3.62
CA TYR A 46 7.96 6.71 3.68
C TYR A 46 7.58 8.20 3.90
N PHE A 47 6.39 8.62 3.48
CA PHE A 47 5.93 10.00 3.70
C PHE A 47 5.57 10.31 5.16
N HIS A 48 5.35 9.29 6.00
CA HIS A 48 4.85 9.47 7.37
C HIS A 48 5.96 9.47 8.43
N GLY A 49 7.21 9.20 8.04
CA GLY A 49 8.38 9.22 8.92
C GLY A 49 9.01 7.84 9.19
N PRO A 50 10.18 7.81 9.84
CA PRO A 50 11.08 6.65 9.88
C PRO A 50 10.52 5.45 10.66
N ASP A 51 9.53 5.66 11.53
CA ASP A 51 8.88 4.59 12.30
C ASP A 51 8.26 3.51 11.41
N TRP A 52 8.03 3.80 10.12
CA TRP A 52 7.42 2.89 9.16
C TRP A 52 8.39 2.35 8.10
N ASP A 53 9.67 2.72 8.14
CA ASP A 53 10.65 2.39 7.10
C ASP A 53 10.79 0.87 6.93
N ASP A 54 10.88 0.09 8.01
CA ASP A 54 10.97 -1.37 7.95
C ASP A 54 9.77 -1.99 7.21
N SER A 55 8.56 -1.48 7.47
CA SER A 55 7.35 -1.93 6.78
C SER A 55 7.32 -1.50 5.32
N ALA A 56 7.83 -0.30 5.02
CA ALA A 56 7.91 0.22 3.66
C ALA A 56 8.92 -0.56 2.83
N GLU A 57 10.07 -0.91 3.40
CA GLU A 57 11.09 -1.76 2.78
C GLU A 57 10.56 -3.15 2.47
N GLU A 58 9.87 -3.78 3.43
CA GLU A 58 9.28 -5.10 3.23
C GLU A 58 8.24 -5.13 2.11
N LEU A 59 7.36 -4.12 2.04
CA LEU A 59 6.38 -4.01 0.96
C LEU A 59 7.05 -3.82 -0.40
N ARG A 60 8.12 -3.01 -0.46
CA ARG A 60 8.89 -2.80 -1.69
C ARG A 60 9.59 -4.07 -2.14
N ARG A 61 10.27 -4.77 -1.22
CA ARG A 61 10.93 -6.05 -1.48
C ARG A 61 9.95 -7.07 -2.06
N ARG A 62 8.77 -7.21 -1.45
CA ARG A 62 7.72 -8.12 -1.95
C ARG A 62 7.22 -7.75 -3.34
N ALA A 63 7.06 -6.46 -3.63
CA ALA A 63 6.67 -6.01 -4.97
C ALA A 63 7.72 -6.39 -6.02
N ASP A 64 9.00 -6.21 -5.69
CA ASP A 64 10.10 -6.53 -6.60
C ASP A 64 10.25 -8.04 -6.83
N GLU A 65 9.95 -8.87 -5.82
CA GLU A 65 9.88 -10.33 -5.95
C GLU A 65 8.76 -10.79 -6.88
N LEU A 66 7.58 -10.17 -6.81
CA LEU A 66 6.44 -10.48 -7.68
C LEU A 66 6.71 -10.12 -9.15
N ASP A 67 7.32 -8.97 -9.39
CA ASP A 67 7.71 -8.56 -10.74
C ASP A 67 8.81 -9.46 -11.32
N SER A 68 9.72 -9.95 -10.47
CA SER A 68 10.77 -10.89 -10.88
C SER A 68 10.26 -12.31 -11.16
N ALA A 69 9.07 -12.64 -10.66
CA ALA A 69 8.44 -13.95 -10.83
C ALA A 69 7.43 -14.01 -12.00
N SER A 70 7.14 -12.87 -12.65
CA SER A 70 6.25 -12.74 -13.81
C SER A 70 6.99 -12.88 -15.13
#